data_AF-A0A3D6EB09-F1
#
_entry.id   AF-A0A3D6EB09-F1
#
_cell.length_a   1.000
_cell.length_b   1.000
_cell.length_c   1.000
_cell.angle_alpha   90.00
_cell.angle_beta   90.00
_cell.angle_gamma   90.00
#
_symmetry.space_group_name_H-M   'P 1'
#
loop_
_entity.id
_entity.type
_entity.pdbx_description
1 polymer ?
#
loop_
_entity_poly.entity_id
_entity_poly.type
_entity_poly.pdbx_seq_one_letter_code
_entity_poly.pdbx_strand_id
1 'polypeptide(L)'
;MIENRTFEKISFTDTVFEDEYYNCTFISCDFSNVIFRQTDFDRCTFSTCNLSMSKFKNALRNISFIDCKMTGVDFSEINRFSGDLIFENSHLDYGNFVAVKLQKTIFRNCKMYETYLDNADIKNSIFEHCNLERASFAGTNLEKVDFSTAFNFSINPAACKLKKTVFSEDNLRGLVDHLNIIIK
;
A
#
# COMPACT_ATOMS: atom_id res chain seq x y z
N MET A 1 -21.69 -1.03 14.67
CA MET A 1 -20.35 -1.56 15.03
C MET A 1 -20.41 -3.08 15.07
N ILE A 2 -19.48 -3.76 14.40
CA ILE A 2 -19.32 -5.21 14.40
C ILE A 2 -17.96 -5.57 15.00
N GLU A 3 -17.93 -6.59 15.86
CA GLU A 3 -16.70 -7.04 16.49
C GLU A 3 -16.52 -8.56 16.43
N ASN A 4 -15.26 -9.01 16.34
CA ASN A 4 -14.87 -10.43 16.50
C ASN A 4 -15.60 -11.39 15.54
N ARG A 5 -15.85 -10.95 14.31
CA ARG A 5 -16.54 -11.75 13.28
C ARG A 5 -15.59 -12.16 12.17
N THR A 6 -15.86 -13.34 11.62
CA THR A 6 -15.28 -13.79 10.35
C THR A 6 -16.38 -13.78 9.29
N PHE A 7 -16.07 -13.17 8.15
CA PHE A 7 -16.92 -13.11 6.96
C PHE A 7 -16.24 -13.90 5.86
N GLU A 8 -16.93 -14.87 5.27
CA GLU A 8 -16.33 -15.74 4.25
C GLU A 8 -17.16 -15.74 2.97
N LYS A 9 -16.50 -15.48 1.83
CA LYS A 9 -17.10 -15.60 0.49
C LYS A 9 -18.35 -14.73 0.29
N ILE A 10 -18.33 -13.53 0.90
CA ILE A 10 -19.43 -12.56 0.81
C ILE A 10 -19.05 -11.48 -0.20
N SER A 11 -19.99 -11.09 -1.06
CA SER A 11 -19.89 -9.87 -1.84
C SER A 11 -20.43 -8.69 -1.04
N PHE A 12 -19.60 -7.65 -0.89
CA PHE A 12 -19.93 -6.40 -0.24
C PHE A 12 -20.16 -5.24 -1.24
N THR A 13 -20.20 -5.52 -2.55
CA THR A 13 -20.31 -4.51 -3.62
C THR A 13 -21.56 -3.64 -3.50
N ASP A 14 -22.67 -4.21 -3.01
CA ASP A 14 -23.97 -3.55 -2.83
C ASP A 14 -24.39 -3.51 -1.35
N THR A 15 -23.43 -3.60 -0.43
CA THR A 15 -23.71 -3.67 1.00
C THR A 15 -23.68 -2.29 1.65
N VAL A 16 -24.62 -2.08 2.57
CA VAL A 16 -24.54 -0.97 3.54
C VAL A 16 -23.58 -1.41 4.64
N PHE A 17 -22.48 -0.70 4.78
CA PHE A 17 -21.49 -0.98 5.81
C PHE A 17 -21.91 -0.40 7.15
N GLU A 18 -21.50 -1.08 8.21
CA GLU A 18 -21.53 -0.53 9.55
C GLU A 18 -20.48 0.58 9.71
N ASP A 19 -20.67 1.42 10.73
CA ASP A 19 -19.75 2.52 11.03
C ASP A 19 -18.35 2.04 11.45
N GLU A 20 -18.25 0.85 12.06
CA GLU A 20 -16.99 0.33 12.57
C GLU A 20 -16.94 -1.20 12.56
N TYR A 21 -15.78 -1.75 12.18
CA TYR A 21 -15.41 -3.15 12.32
C TYR A 21 -14.15 -3.27 13.19
N TYR A 22 -14.27 -4.00 14.29
CA TYR A 22 -13.19 -4.23 15.25
C TYR A 22 -12.82 -5.72 15.31
N ASN A 23 -11.54 -6.04 15.16
CA ASN A 23 -11.03 -7.42 15.26
C ASN A 23 -11.79 -8.40 14.34
N CYS A 24 -12.12 -7.97 13.12
CA CYS A 24 -12.85 -8.77 12.14
C CYS A 24 -11.91 -9.35 11.08
N THR A 25 -12.28 -10.51 10.55
CA THR A 25 -11.56 -11.16 9.44
C THR A 25 -12.50 -11.31 8.25
N PHE A 26 -12.03 -10.92 7.07
CA PHE A 26 -12.73 -11.09 5.80
C PHE A 26 -11.93 -12.06 4.93
N ILE A 27 -12.53 -13.17 4.51
CA ILE A 27 -11.86 -14.24 3.76
C ILE A 27 -12.56 -14.46 2.44
N SER A 28 -11.83 -14.32 1.34
CA SER A 28 -12.38 -14.53 -0.02
C SER A 28 -13.61 -13.66 -0.31
N CYS A 29 -13.69 -12.47 0.29
CA CYS A 29 -14.78 -11.53 0.09
C CYS A 29 -14.52 -10.60 -1.10
N ASP A 30 -15.58 -10.08 -1.70
CA ASP A 30 -15.51 -9.11 -2.79
C ASP A 30 -15.92 -7.71 -2.32
N PHE A 31 -14.98 -6.78 -2.38
CA PHE A 31 -15.13 -5.35 -2.10
C PHE A 31 -14.81 -4.52 -3.35
N SER A 32 -14.83 -5.11 -4.54
CA SER A 32 -14.47 -4.38 -5.75
C SER A 32 -15.38 -3.18 -5.96
N ASN A 33 -14.78 -2.05 -6.35
CA ASN A 33 -15.46 -0.76 -6.54
C ASN A 33 -16.13 -0.16 -5.28
N VAL A 34 -15.98 -0.77 -4.10
CA VAL A 34 -16.55 -0.24 -2.85
C VAL A 34 -15.84 1.06 -2.46
N ILE A 35 -16.61 2.03 -1.97
CA ILE A 35 -16.09 3.28 -1.41
C ILE A 35 -16.36 3.29 0.10
N PHE A 36 -15.33 3.07 0.91
CA PHE A 36 -15.40 3.12 2.36
C PHE A 36 -15.30 4.57 2.84
N ARG A 37 -16.45 5.21 3.07
CA ARG A 37 -16.52 6.64 3.46
C ARG A 37 -16.58 6.87 4.97
N GLN A 38 -17.31 6.02 5.68
CA GLN A 38 -17.68 6.22 7.08
C GLN A 38 -17.54 4.92 7.89
N THR A 39 -16.73 3.99 7.40
CA THR A 39 -16.55 2.67 8.01
C THR A 39 -15.12 2.55 8.50
N ASP A 40 -14.92 2.66 9.80
CA ASP A 40 -13.60 2.53 10.40
C ASP A 40 -13.25 1.04 10.56
N PHE A 41 -11.97 0.71 10.35
CA PHE A 41 -11.45 -0.64 10.58
C PHE A 41 -10.33 -0.58 11.62
N ASP A 42 -10.45 -1.35 12.69
CA ASP A 42 -9.41 -1.55 13.70
C ASP A 42 -9.13 -3.05 13.89
N ARG A 43 -7.85 -3.46 13.86
CA ARG A 43 -7.40 -4.85 14.00
C ARG A 43 -8.07 -5.81 13.00
N CYS A 44 -8.33 -5.34 11.79
CA CYS A 44 -9.01 -6.15 10.77
C CYS A 44 -8.02 -6.79 9.79
N THR A 45 -8.35 -8.00 9.36
CA THR A 45 -7.60 -8.73 8.32
C THR A 45 -8.48 -9.00 7.12
N PHE A 46 -7.97 -8.68 5.93
CA PHE A 46 -8.55 -9.06 4.64
C PHE A 46 -7.63 -10.12 4.03
N SER A 47 -8.15 -11.32 3.82
CA SER A 47 -7.40 -12.46 3.28
C SER A 47 -8.02 -12.98 1.99
N THR A 48 -7.25 -13.08 0.93
CA THR A 48 -7.72 -13.55 -0.39
C THR A 48 -8.90 -12.73 -0.94
N CYS A 49 -9.03 -11.47 -0.52
CA CYS A 49 -10.15 -10.62 -0.91
C CYS A 49 -9.90 -9.92 -2.25
N ASN A 50 -10.97 -9.62 -2.97
CA ASN A 50 -10.94 -8.72 -4.10
C ASN A 50 -11.29 -7.30 -3.64
N LEU A 51 -10.34 -6.38 -3.72
CA LEU A 51 -10.46 -4.96 -3.37
C LEU A 51 -10.16 -4.06 -4.58
N SER A 52 -10.23 -4.63 -5.79
CA SER A 52 -9.93 -3.89 -7.03
C SER A 52 -10.81 -2.64 -7.14
N MET A 53 -10.21 -1.51 -7.49
CA MET A 53 -10.90 -0.22 -7.64
C MET A 53 -11.62 0.29 -6.38
N SER A 54 -11.39 -0.33 -5.21
CA SER A 54 -11.97 0.15 -3.96
C SER A 54 -11.29 1.44 -3.50
N LYS A 55 -12.01 2.26 -2.75
CA LYS A 55 -11.53 3.55 -2.25
C LYS A 55 -11.67 3.61 -0.74
N PHE A 56 -10.57 3.90 -0.05
CA PHE A 56 -10.54 4.10 1.39
C PHE A 56 -10.47 5.58 1.72
N LYS A 57 -11.48 6.07 2.45
CA LYS A 57 -11.55 7.46 2.95
C LYS A 57 -11.73 7.53 4.46
N ASN A 58 -11.89 6.38 5.09
CA ASN A 58 -12.15 6.16 6.51
C ASN A 58 -10.85 6.01 7.32
N ALA A 59 -10.98 5.81 8.62
CA ALA A 59 -9.83 5.50 9.47
C ALA A 59 -9.41 4.02 9.35
N LEU A 60 -8.11 3.80 9.23
CA LEU A 60 -7.49 2.48 9.27
C LEU A 60 -6.55 2.38 10.47
N ARG A 61 -6.70 1.30 11.24
CA ARG A 61 -5.83 0.99 12.36
C ARG A 61 -5.51 -0.50 12.43
N ASN A 62 -4.22 -0.85 12.51
CA ASN A 62 -3.77 -2.25 12.62
C ASN A 62 -4.39 -3.17 11.55
N ILE A 63 -4.15 -2.85 10.27
CA ILE A 63 -4.79 -3.54 9.14
C ILE A 63 -3.78 -4.44 8.43
N SER A 64 -4.25 -5.63 8.04
CA SER A 64 -3.51 -6.56 7.19
C SER A 64 -4.31 -6.93 5.94
N PHE A 65 -3.69 -6.76 4.77
CA PHE A 65 -4.17 -7.27 3.49
C PHE A 65 -3.24 -8.41 3.05
N ILE A 66 -3.76 -9.63 2.99
CA ILE A 66 -2.99 -10.84 2.74
C ILE A 66 -3.57 -11.53 1.51
N ASP A 67 -2.73 -11.85 0.52
CA ASP A 67 -3.13 -12.51 -0.74
C ASP A 67 -4.27 -11.77 -1.47
N CYS A 68 -4.35 -10.44 -1.34
CA CYS A 68 -5.46 -9.66 -1.87
C CYS A 68 -5.19 -9.18 -3.30
N LYS A 69 -6.27 -9.14 -4.11
CA LYS A 69 -6.26 -8.41 -5.38
C LYS A 69 -6.71 -6.98 -5.14
N MET A 70 -5.81 -6.01 -5.29
CA MET A 70 -6.03 -4.60 -4.95
C MET A 70 -5.69 -3.67 -6.13
N THR A 71 -5.86 -4.15 -7.36
CA THR A 71 -5.56 -3.38 -8.57
C THR A 71 -6.39 -2.09 -8.61
N GLY A 72 -5.73 -0.95 -8.77
CA GLY A 72 -6.39 0.37 -8.82
C GLY A 72 -7.01 0.82 -7.50
N VAL A 73 -6.62 0.24 -6.36
CA VAL A 73 -7.08 0.70 -5.03
C VAL A 73 -6.68 2.15 -4.79
N ASP A 74 -7.54 2.91 -4.13
CA ASP A 74 -7.34 4.33 -3.87
C ASP A 74 -7.28 4.61 -2.36
N PHE A 75 -6.10 4.96 -1.87
CA PHE A 75 -5.83 5.36 -0.50
C PHE A 75 -5.60 6.87 -0.35
N SER A 76 -5.64 7.65 -1.45
CA SER A 76 -5.22 9.06 -1.48
C SER A 76 -6.04 10.00 -0.57
N GLU A 77 -7.22 9.56 -0.15
CA GLU A 77 -8.11 10.31 0.73
C GLU A 77 -8.08 9.85 2.20
N ILE A 78 -7.18 8.93 2.58
CA ILE A 78 -6.99 8.58 3.99
C ILE A 78 -6.36 9.76 4.73
N ASN A 79 -7.12 10.29 5.71
CA ASN A 79 -6.68 11.37 6.58
C ASN A 79 -6.39 10.92 8.02
N ARG A 80 -6.79 9.69 8.40
CA ARG A 80 -6.65 9.12 9.73
C ARG A 80 -6.07 7.72 9.64
N PHE A 81 -4.76 7.62 9.86
CA PHE A 81 -4.05 6.35 9.93
C PHE A 81 -3.29 6.26 11.26
N SER A 82 -3.30 5.09 11.89
CA SER A 82 -2.50 4.80 13.08
C SER A 82 -2.22 3.31 13.22
N GLY A 83 -1.13 2.94 13.91
CA GLY A 83 -0.78 1.54 14.10
C GLY A 83 -0.17 0.91 12.84
N ASP A 84 -0.33 -0.40 12.71
CA ASP A 84 0.31 -1.16 11.63
C ASP A 84 -0.56 -1.18 10.37
N LEU A 85 0.10 -1.15 9.22
CA LEU A 85 -0.50 -1.42 7.91
C LEU A 85 0.42 -2.36 7.15
N ILE A 86 -0.11 -3.54 6.81
CA ILE A 86 0.64 -4.60 6.17
C ILE A 86 -0.08 -5.01 4.89
N PHE A 87 0.68 -5.08 3.80
CA PHE A 87 0.30 -5.72 2.55
C PHE A 87 1.24 -6.90 2.32
N GLU A 88 0.70 -8.10 2.19
CA GLU A 88 1.46 -9.33 2.01
C GLU A 88 0.90 -10.10 0.80
N ASN A 89 1.80 -10.52 -0.10
CA ASN A 89 1.48 -11.31 -1.30
C ASN A 89 0.34 -10.70 -2.16
N SER A 90 0.21 -9.38 -2.15
CA SER A 90 -0.94 -8.67 -2.72
C SER A 90 -0.60 -7.96 -4.03
N HIS A 91 -1.59 -7.81 -4.91
CA HIS A 91 -1.45 -7.11 -6.19
C HIS A 91 -2.00 -5.68 -6.10
N LEU A 92 -1.12 -4.69 -6.13
CA LEU A 92 -1.38 -3.26 -5.94
C LEU A 92 -1.11 -2.44 -7.20
N ASP A 93 -1.05 -3.08 -8.37
CA ASP A 93 -0.86 -2.41 -9.65
C ASP A 93 -1.85 -1.25 -9.81
N TYR A 94 -1.37 -0.09 -10.28
CA TYR A 94 -2.14 1.15 -10.41
C TYR A 94 -2.71 1.71 -9.09
N GLY A 95 -2.25 1.24 -7.93
CA GLY A 95 -2.67 1.75 -6.63
C GLY A 95 -2.35 3.24 -6.47
N ASN A 96 -3.25 3.99 -5.85
CA ASN A 96 -3.11 5.42 -5.61
C ASN A 96 -2.86 5.71 -4.13
N PHE A 97 -1.63 6.09 -3.81
CA PHE A 97 -1.15 6.49 -2.49
C PHE A 97 -0.66 7.95 -2.50
N VAL A 98 -1.13 8.78 -3.42
CA VAL A 98 -0.67 10.17 -3.53
C VAL A 98 -0.98 10.95 -2.26
N ALA A 99 0.02 11.69 -1.77
CA ALA A 99 -0.06 12.59 -0.60
C ALA A 99 -0.48 11.95 0.74
N VAL A 100 -0.53 10.62 0.83
CA VAL A 100 -0.93 9.92 2.06
C VAL A 100 0.16 9.98 3.13
N LYS A 101 -0.22 9.81 4.40
CA LYS A 101 0.70 9.66 5.53
C LYS A 101 0.62 8.25 6.08
N LEU A 102 1.35 7.33 5.46
CA LEU A 102 1.38 5.90 5.79
C LEU A 102 2.80 5.50 6.23
N GLN A 103 3.27 6.12 7.31
CA GLN A 103 4.59 5.81 7.87
C GLN A 103 4.61 4.39 8.44
N LYS A 104 5.77 3.73 8.38
CA LYS A 104 5.98 2.36 8.91
C LYS A 104 5.10 1.29 8.25
N THR A 105 4.61 1.52 7.04
CA THR A 105 3.87 0.51 6.29
C THR A 105 4.80 -0.58 5.80
N ILE A 106 4.32 -1.82 5.80
CA ILE A 106 5.07 -2.97 5.33
C ILE A 106 4.40 -3.50 4.06
N PHE A 107 5.17 -3.58 2.98
CA PHE A 107 4.80 -4.27 1.75
C PHE A 107 5.73 -5.48 1.61
N ARG A 108 5.18 -6.70 1.55
CA ARG A 108 5.93 -7.95 1.33
C ARG A 108 5.41 -8.70 0.13
N ASN A 109 6.31 -9.08 -0.77
CA ASN A 109 6.00 -9.87 -1.96
C ASN A 109 4.86 -9.25 -2.81
N CYS A 110 4.80 -7.91 -2.87
CA CYS A 110 3.75 -7.20 -3.58
C CYS A 110 4.15 -6.90 -5.03
N LYS A 111 3.15 -6.91 -5.92
CA LYS A 111 3.26 -6.30 -7.26
C LYS A 111 2.69 -4.90 -7.20
N MET A 112 3.47 -3.91 -7.61
CA MET A 112 3.13 -2.49 -7.50
C MET A 112 3.47 -1.78 -8.81
N TYR A 113 3.08 -2.39 -9.93
CA TYR A 113 3.32 -1.83 -11.26
C TYR A 113 2.53 -0.53 -11.42
N GLU A 114 3.21 0.56 -11.81
CA GLU A 114 2.59 1.86 -12.06
C GLU A 114 1.76 2.38 -10.87
N THR A 115 2.22 2.09 -9.63
CA THR A 115 1.65 2.62 -8.39
C THR A 115 2.11 4.07 -8.16
N TYR A 116 1.21 4.92 -7.68
CA TYR A 116 1.47 6.34 -7.44
C TYR A 116 1.70 6.60 -5.96
N LEU A 117 2.93 6.99 -5.59
CA LEU A 117 3.32 7.34 -4.22
C LEU A 117 3.72 8.83 -4.11
N ASP A 118 3.42 9.64 -5.13
CA ASP A 118 3.83 11.03 -5.20
C ASP A 118 3.40 11.84 -3.97
N ASN A 119 4.33 12.62 -3.42
CA ASN A 119 4.16 13.44 -2.22
C ASN A 119 3.75 12.66 -0.96
N ALA A 120 3.82 11.34 -0.96
CA ALA A 120 3.49 10.54 0.21
C ALA A 120 4.54 10.69 1.32
N ASP A 121 4.11 10.46 2.56
CA ASP A 121 4.98 10.25 3.71
C ASP A 121 4.94 8.80 4.15
N ILE A 122 5.88 8.03 3.62
CA ILE A 122 6.05 6.60 3.88
C ILE A 122 7.32 6.31 4.70
N LYS A 123 7.76 7.29 5.50
CA LYS A 123 8.94 7.18 6.36
C LYS A 123 8.97 5.88 7.18
N ASN A 124 10.14 5.23 7.25
CA ASN A 124 10.36 3.93 7.90
C ASN A 124 9.54 2.75 7.34
N SER A 125 8.97 2.86 6.13
CA SER A 125 8.29 1.73 5.50
C SER A 125 9.28 0.69 4.96
N ILE A 126 8.79 -0.51 4.70
CA ILE A 126 9.58 -1.63 4.18
C ILE A 126 8.95 -2.12 2.87
N PHE A 127 9.77 -2.26 1.83
CA PHE A 127 9.40 -2.89 0.56
C PHE A 127 10.21 -4.16 0.39
N GLU A 128 9.70 -5.25 0.94
CA GLU A 128 10.37 -6.55 0.93
C GLU A 128 9.93 -7.35 -0.31
N HIS A 129 10.85 -7.64 -1.22
CA HIS A 129 10.59 -8.41 -2.45
C HIS A 129 9.43 -7.83 -3.31
N CYS A 130 9.30 -6.51 -3.36
CA CYS A 130 8.28 -5.83 -4.15
C CYS A 130 8.77 -5.46 -5.55
N ASN A 131 7.94 -5.70 -6.57
CA ASN A 131 8.14 -5.17 -7.91
C ASN A 131 7.56 -3.75 -7.99
N LEU A 132 8.41 -2.75 -8.18
CA LEU A 132 8.06 -1.33 -8.22
C LEU A 132 8.23 -0.73 -9.63
N GLU A 133 8.13 -1.57 -10.67
CA GLU A 133 8.22 -1.14 -12.05
C GLU A 133 7.24 0.01 -12.35
N ARG A 134 7.77 1.13 -12.84
CA ARG A 134 7.03 2.37 -13.16
C ARG A 134 6.31 3.01 -11.97
N ALA A 135 6.59 2.62 -10.73
CA ALA A 135 6.06 3.32 -9.57
C ALA A 135 6.61 4.75 -9.50
N SER A 136 5.78 5.73 -9.15
CA SER A 136 6.17 7.14 -9.04
C SER A 136 6.40 7.54 -7.58
N PHE A 137 7.50 8.23 -7.33
CA PHE A 137 7.93 8.67 -6.00
C PHE A 137 8.18 10.18 -5.90
N ALA A 138 7.74 11.00 -6.86
CA ALA A 138 8.10 12.42 -6.87
C ALA A 138 7.62 13.13 -5.58
N GLY A 139 8.50 13.89 -4.93
CA GLY A 139 8.19 14.60 -3.68
C GLY A 139 8.05 13.70 -2.45
N THR A 140 8.30 12.40 -2.55
CA THR A 140 8.03 11.44 -1.46
C THR A 140 9.04 11.55 -0.33
N ASN A 141 8.55 11.44 0.90
CA ASN A 141 9.40 11.24 2.07
C ASN A 141 9.78 9.77 2.22
N LEU A 142 10.98 9.43 1.76
CA LEU A 142 11.54 8.08 1.77
C LEU A 142 12.55 7.87 2.92
N GLU A 143 12.62 8.80 3.88
CA GLU A 143 13.57 8.70 4.99
C GLU A 143 13.43 7.36 5.72
N LYS A 144 14.55 6.64 5.87
CA LYS A 144 14.61 5.32 6.52
C LYS A 144 13.74 4.23 5.88
N VAL A 145 13.26 4.42 4.66
CA VAL A 145 12.57 3.35 3.94
C VAL A 145 13.58 2.26 3.56
N ASP A 146 13.17 1.01 3.67
CA ASP A 146 13.98 -0.13 3.24
C ASP A 146 13.51 -0.64 1.88
N PHE A 147 14.37 -0.44 0.87
CA PHE A 147 14.22 -0.97 -0.48
C PHE A 147 15.24 -2.08 -0.78
N SER A 148 15.97 -2.60 0.20
CA SER A 148 17.12 -3.50 -0.01
C SER A 148 16.81 -4.73 -0.87
N THR A 149 15.57 -5.24 -0.82
CA THR A 149 15.10 -6.38 -1.62
C THR A 149 14.04 -6.02 -2.66
N ALA A 150 13.69 -4.73 -2.79
CA ALA A 150 12.81 -4.24 -3.83
C ALA A 150 13.55 -4.14 -5.17
N PHE A 151 12.81 -4.25 -6.27
CA PHE A 151 13.37 -4.28 -7.62
C PHE A 151 12.52 -3.49 -8.62
N ASN A 152 13.12 -3.16 -9.77
CA ASN A 152 12.54 -2.38 -10.87
C ASN A 152 12.05 -0.96 -10.54
N PHE A 153 12.38 -0.41 -9.37
CA PHE A 153 12.09 1.00 -9.09
C PHE A 153 13.00 1.94 -9.90
N SER A 154 12.47 3.13 -10.19
CA SER A 154 13.24 4.29 -10.63
C SER A 154 12.96 5.43 -9.66
N ILE A 155 13.95 5.81 -8.85
CA ILE A 155 13.81 6.86 -7.84
C ILE A 155 14.83 7.95 -8.16
N ASN A 156 14.35 9.14 -8.49
CA ASN A 156 15.20 10.32 -8.61
C ASN A 156 15.57 10.86 -7.21
N PRO A 157 16.84 10.78 -6.78
CA PRO A 157 17.26 11.23 -5.45
C PRO A 157 17.03 12.71 -5.18
N ALA A 158 17.07 13.56 -6.22
CA ALA A 158 16.84 14.99 -6.10
C ALA A 158 15.35 15.35 -5.90
N ALA A 159 14.44 14.45 -6.26
CA ALA A 159 13.00 14.65 -6.13
C ALA A 159 12.43 14.08 -4.81
N CYS A 160 13.25 13.43 -3.97
CA CYS A 160 12.79 12.71 -2.78
C CYS A 160 13.61 13.08 -1.52
N LYS A 161 13.08 12.76 -0.33
CA LYS A 161 13.88 12.79 0.91
C LYS A 161 14.42 11.40 1.21
N LEU A 162 15.72 11.18 1.05
CA LEU A 162 16.34 9.85 1.13
C LEU A 162 17.22 9.62 2.38
N LYS A 163 17.10 10.45 3.42
CA LYS A 163 17.99 10.34 4.58
C LYS A 163 17.84 8.96 5.23
N LYS A 164 18.95 8.20 5.25
CA LYS A 164 19.03 6.83 5.78
C LYS A 164 18.10 5.82 5.09
N THR A 165 17.64 6.09 3.87
CA THR A 165 16.97 5.08 3.03
C THR A 165 17.96 3.95 2.73
N VAL A 166 17.50 2.72 2.80
CA VAL A 166 18.32 1.51 2.63
C VAL A 166 18.12 0.97 1.23
N PHE A 167 19.22 0.74 0.54
CA PHE A 167 19.31 0.12 -0.78
C PHE A 167 20.34 -1.00 -0.71
N SER A 168 20.24 -1.99 -1.60
CA SER A 168 21.31 -2.97 -1.81
C SER A 168 22.24 -2.47 -2.92
N GLU A 169 23.47 -3.00 -2.98
CA GLU A 169 24.39 -2.65 -4.06
C GLU A 169 23.79 -2.97 -5.45
N ASP A 170 23.07 -4.09 -5.55
CA ASP A 170 22.47 -4.58 -6.78
C ASP A 170 21.36 -3.66 -7.33
N ASN A 171 20.64 -2.95 -6.45
CA ASN A 171 19.51 -2.12 -6.86
C ASN A 171 19.82 -0.62 -6.95
N LEU A 172 21.08 -0.21 -6.73
CA LEU A 172 21.52 1.18 -6.91
C LEU A 172 21.28 1.70 -8.33
N ARG A 173 21.21 0.82 -9.33
CA ARG A 173 20.87 1.21 -10.72
C ARG A 173 19.54 1.96 -10.81
N GLY A 174 18.56 1.62 -9.97
CA GLY A 174 17.27 2.31 -9.92
C GLY A 174 17.35 3.77 -9.44
N LEU A 175 18.51 4.21 -8.92
CA LEU A 175 18.73 5.60 -8.52
C LEU A 175 19.32 6.47 -9.62
N VAL A 176 19.77 5.88 -10.73
CA VAL A 176 20.54 6.57 -11.77
C VAL A 176 20.03 6.28 -13.19
N ASP A 177 19.09 5.36 -13.36
CA ASP A 177 18.50 4.99 -14.65
C ASP A 177 17.92 6.20 -15.41
N HIS A 178 17.27 7.12 -14.69
CA HIS A 178 16.70 8.36 -15.23
C HIS A 178 17.73 9.32 -15.83
N LEU A 179 19.03 9.14 -15.53
CA LEU A 179 20.11 9.98 -16.08
C LEU A 179 20.54 9.57 -17.48
N ASN A 180 20.05 8.44 -18.01
CA ASN A 180 20.45 7.86 -19.30
C ASN A 180 21.98 7.67 -19.41
N ILE A 181 22.64 7.35 -18.29
CA ILE A 181 24.07 7.04 -18.26
C ILE A 181 24.32 5.54 -18.49
N ILE A 182 25.50 5.20 -19.01
CA ILE A 182 25.91 3.82 -19.24
C ILE A 182 26.62 3.29 -17.99
N ILE A 183 26.06 2.24 -17.39
CA ILE A 183 26.69 1.47 -16.30
C ILE A 183 27.35 0.24 -16.95
N LYS A 184 28.61 -0.03 -16.60
CA LYS A 184 29.39 -1.17 -17.12
C LYS A 184 29.66 -2.19 -16.02
#